data_AF-A0A9D6B3P3-F1
#
_entry.id   AF-A0A9D6B3P3-F1
#
_cell.length_a   1.000
_cell.length_b   1.000
_cell.length_c   1.000
_cell.angle_alpha   90.00
_cell.angle_beta   90.00
_cell.angle_gamma   90.00
#
_symmetry.space_group_name_H-M   'P 1'
#
loop_
_entity.id
_entity.type
_entity.pdbx_description
1 polymer ?
#
loop_
_entity_poly.entity_id
_entity_poly.type
_entity_poly.pdbx_seq_one_letter_code
_entity_poly.pdbx_strand_id
1 'polypeptide(L)' 'MAGTVKGGKAAAATNKAKHGKDFYARIGAMGGVKGRTGGFAANPELARIAGAKGGRISRRRKKDAVETAKAA' A
#
# COMPACT_ATOMS: atom_id res chain seq x y z
N MET A 1 -7.41 3.80 -28.46
CA MET A 1 -7.96 2.44 -28.64
C MET A 1 -8.33 1.88 -27.26
N ALA A 2 -9.51 1.31 -27.10
CA ALA A 2 -9.86 0.58 -25.88
C ALA A 2 -8.92 -0.62 -25.68
N GLY A 3 -8.69 -1.02 -24.43
CA GLY A 3 -7.83 -2.16 -24.10
C GLY A 3 -6.31 -1.94 -24.22
N THR A 4 -5.85 -0.78 -24.71
CA THR A 4 -4.40 -0.48 -24.78
C THR A 4 -3.93 0.39 -23.64
N VAL A 5 -2.63 0.33 -23.31
CA VAL A 5 -2.01 1.16 -22.27
C VAL A 5 -2.25 2.65 -22.53
N LYS A 6 -2.12 3.10 -23.79
CA LYS A 6 -2.37 4.49 -24.20
C LYS A 6 -3.84 4.89 -23.95
N GLY A 7 -4.78 4.01 -24.28
CA GLY A 7 -6.21 4.21 -24.00
C GLY A 7 -6.50 4.30 -22.51
N GLY A 8 -5.93 3.42 -21.69
CA GLY A 8 -6.09 3.43 -20.24
C GLY A 8 -5.57 4.71 -19.59
N LYS A 9 -4.41 5.22 -20.04
CA LYS A 9 -3.86 6.50 -19.57
C LYS A 9 -4.77 7.68 -19.92
N ALA A 10 -5.31 7.72 -21.13
CA ALA A 10 -6.26 8.77 -21.54
C ALA A 10 -7.56 8.71 -20.72
N ALA A 11 -8.10 7.52 -20.48
CA ALA A 11 -9.29 7.34 -19.64
C ALA A 11 -9.03 7.80 -18.19
N ALA A 12 -7.87 7.46 -17.62
CA ALA A 12 -7.50 7.89 -16.27
C ALA A 12 -7.40 9.42 -16.15
N ALA A 13 -6.85 10.10 -17.17
CA ALA A 13 -6.80 11.57 -17.21
C ALA A 13 -8.22 12.17 -17.22
N THR A 14 -9.09 11.66 -18.08
CA THR A 14 -10.50 12.10 -18.16
C THR A 14 -11.25 11.86 -16.85
N ASN A 15 -11.07 10.70 -16.22
CA ASN A 15 -11.73 10.37 -14.95
C ASN A 15 -11.27 11.28 -13.80
N LYS A 16 -9.96 11.58 -13.73
CA LYS A 16 -9.42 12.53 -12.74
C LYS A 16 -9.93 13.95 -12.96
N ALA A 17 -10.08 14.38 -14.21
CA ALA A 17 -10.64 15.69 -14.54
C ALA A 17 -12.14 15.78 -14.18
N LYS A 18 -12.92 14.75 -14.47
CA LYS A 18 -14.38 14.71 -14.23
C LYS A 18 -14.76 14.51 -12.77
N HIS A 19 -14.05 13.65 -12.05
CA HIS A 19 -14.44 13.19 -10.70
C HIS A 19 -13.48 13.63 -9.59
N GLY A 20 -12.47 14.41 -9.96
CA GLY A 20 -11.43 14.90 -9.07
C GLY A 20 -10.27 13.92 -8.88
N LYS A 21 -9.19 14.46 -8.32
CA LYS A 21 -7.95 13.74 -7.98
C LYS A 21 -8.18 12.55 -7.02
N ASP A 22 -9.18 12.64 -6.15
CA ASP A 22 -9.48 11.60 -5.15
C ASP A 22 -10.35 10.46 -5.69
N PHE A 23 -10.78 10.50 -6.95
CA PHE A 23 -11.68 9.51 -7.53
C PHE A 23 -11.18 8.06 -7.34
N TYR A 24 -9.94 7.79 -7.75
CA TYR A 24 -9.35 6.45 -7.64
C TYR A 24 -9.11 6.02 -6.19
N ALA A 25 -8.75 6.96 -5.30
CA ALA A 25 -8.58 6.68 -3.88
C ALA A 25 -9.90 6.27 -3.22
N ARG A 26 -10.99 7.01 -3.51
CA ARG A 26 -12.33 6.72 -2.98
C ARG A 26 -12.86 5.37 -3.44
N ILE A 27 -12.79 5.06 -4.74
CA ILE A 27 -13.28 3.77 -5.25
C ILE A 27 -12.43 2.60 -4.75
N GLY A 28 -11.11 2.79 -4.62
CA GLY A 28 -10.20 1.80 -4.08
C GLY A 28 -10.49 1.49 -2.60
N ALA A 29 -10.75 2.52 -1.79
CA ALA A 29 -11.12 2.36 -0.39
C ALA A 29 -12.45 1.60 -0.24
N MET A 30 -13.47 1.97 -1.02
CA MET A 30 -14.76 1.24 -1.02
C MET A 30 -14.59 -0.23 -1.42
N GLY A 31 -13.76 -0.51 -2.43
CA GLY A 31 -13.44 -1.87 -2.85
C GLY A 31 -12.71 -2.67 -1.77
N GLY A 32 -11.72 -2.05 -1.10
CA GLY A 32 -10.97 -2.68 -0.01
C GLY A 32 -11.83 -3.01 1.21
N VAL A 33 -12.77 -2.14 1.58
CA VAL A 33 -13.71 -2.40 2.70
C VAL A 33 -14.61 -3.60 2.40
N LYS A 34 -15.03 -3.77 1.13
CA LYS A 34 -15.86 -4.89 0.68
C LYS A 34 -15.07 -6.18 0.49
N GLY A 35 -13.81 -6.09 0.04
CA GLY A 35 -12.92 -7.23 -0.16
C GLY A 35 -12.32 -7.74 1.14
N ARG A 36 -13.02 -8.67 1.81
CA ARG A 36 -12.57 -9.26 3.09
C ARG A 36 -12.09 -10.70 2.99
N THR A 37 -12.13 -11.28 1.79
CA THR A 37 -11.96 -12.73 1.58
C THR A 37 -10.51 -13.19 1.43
N GLY A 38 -9.51 -12.30 1.53
CA GLY A 38 -8.09 -12.67 1.40
C GLY A 38 -7.11 -11.84 2.24
N GLY A 39 -5.86 -12.34 2.33
CA GLY A 39 -4.73 -11.64 2.95
C GLY A 39 -4.91 -11.30 4.43
N PHE A 40 -4.40 -10.14 4.84
CA PHE A 40 -4.47 -9.64 6.22
C PHE A 40 -5.89 -9.21 6.65
N ALA A 41 -6.80 -8.97 5.70
CA ALA A 41 -8.19 -8.65 5.99
C ALA A 41 -9.00 -9.90 6.40
N ALA A 42 -8.66 -11.07 5.84
CA ALA A 42 -9.33 -12.33 6.15
C ALA A 42 -8.87 -12.95 7.48
N ASN A 43 -7.64 -12.65 7.92
CA ASN A 43 -7.08 -13.17 9.17
C ASN A 43 -6.39 -12.06 9.96
N PRO A 44 -7.14 -11.38 10.88
CA PRO A 44 -6.60 -10.32 11.73
C PRO A 44 -5.42 -10.77 12.61
N GLU A 45 -5.40 -12.03 13.05
CA GLU A 45 -4.30 -12.56 13.85
C GLU A 45 -3.00 -12.67 13.05
N LEU A 46 -3.08 -13.12 11.79
CA LEU A 46 -1.94 -13.12 10.87
C LEU A 46 -1.38 -11.70 10.67
N ALA A 47 -2.27 -10.71 10.53
CA ALA A 47 -1.90 -9.30 10.40
C ALA A 47 -1.18 -8.79 11.64
N ARG A 48 -1.70 -9.12 12.83
CA ARG A 48 -1.10 -8.75 14.12
C ARG A 48 0.29 -9.36 14.28
N ILE A 49 0.46 -10.65 13.98
CA ILE A 49 1.75 -11.35 14.10
C ILE A 49 2.78 -10.75 13.14
N ALA A 50 2.40 -10.56 11.87
CA ALA A 50 3.27 -9.99 10.85
C ALA A 50 3.68 -8.54 11.21
N GLY A 51 2.72 -7.72 11.64
CA GLY A 51 2.98 -6.34 12.10
C GLY A 51 3.91 -6.29 13.30
N ALA A 52 3.68 -7.14 14.32
CA ALA A 52 4.55 -7.23 15.49
C ALA A 52 5.97 -7.67 15.14
N LYS A 53 6.13 -8.64 14.22
CA LYS A 53 7.44 -9.08 13.73
C LYS A 53 8.15 -7.96 12.99
N GLY A 54 7.49 -7.30 12.05
CA GLY A 54 8.03 -6.17 11.29
C GLY A 54 8.45 -5.01 12.20
N GLY A 55 7.59 -4.63 13.15
CA GLY A 55 7.88 -3.58 14.12
C GLY A 55 9.03 -3.92 15.08
N ARG A 56 9.15 -5.18 15.54
CA ARG A 56 10.31 -5.60 16.35
C ARG A 56 11.61 -5.57 15.56
N ILE A 57 11.59 -6.00 14.29
CA ILE A 57 12.76 -6.00 13.42
C ILE A 57 13.18 -4.55 13.10
N SER A 58 12.22 -3.70 12.71
CA SER A 58 12.48 -2.30 12.35
C SER A 58 12.93 -1.42 13.53
N ARG A 59 12.52 -1.75 14.77
CA ARG A 59 12.98 -1.05 15.98
C ARG A 59 14.41 -1.39 16.40
N ARG A 60 14.99 -2.47 15.88
CA ARG A 60 16.44 -2.66 15.97
C ARG A 60 17.05 -1.70 14.96
N ARG A 61 17.86 -0.75 15.44
CA ARG A 61 18.64 0.18 14.60
C ARG A 61 19.19 -0.60 13.39
N LYS A 62 19.14 -0.03 12.18
CA LYS A 62 19.84 -0.58 11.02
C LYS A 62 21.24 -0.96 11.48
N LYS A 63 21.68 -2.20 11.23
CA LYS A 63 22.99 -2.70 11.66
C LYS A 63 24.11 -1.72 11.27
N ASP A 64 23.97 -1.11 10.09
CA ASP A 64 24.85 -0.07 9.54
C ASP A 64 24.97 1.18 10.42
N ALA A 65 23.87 1.60 11.08
CA ALA A 65 23.85 2.75 11.99
C ALA A 65 24.44 2.43 13.38
N VAL A 66 24.57 1.15 13.73
CA VAL A 66 25.20 0.70 14.99
C VAL A 66 26.71 0.53 14.81
N GLU A 67 27.18 0.06 13.64
CA GLU A 67 28.62 -0.05 13.37
C GLU A 67 29.31 1.31 13.24
N THR A 68 28.68 2.29 12.57
CA THR A 68 29.22 3.65 12.45
C THR A 68 29.32 4.39 13.78
N ALA A 69 28.39 4.15 14.70
CA ALA A 69 28.38 4.78 16.04
C ALA A 69 29.37 4.14 17.04
N LYS A 70 29.96 2.98 16.72
CA LYS A 70 30.95 2.29 17.56
C LYS A 70 32.39 2.56 17.11
N ALA A 71 32.56 3.07 15.89
CA ALA A 71 33.85 3.41 15.29
C ALA A 71 34.22 4.91 15.46
N ALA A 72 33.36 5.70 16.11
CA ALA A 72 33.58 7.09 16.50
C ALA A 72 33.66 7.19 18.03
#